data_AF-A0A9E6W6F8-F1
#
_entry.id   AF-A0A9E6W6F8-F1
#
_cell.length_a   1.000
_cell.length_b   1.000
_cell.length_c   1.000
_cell.angle_alpha   90.00
_cell.angle_beta   90.00
_cell.angle_gamma   90.00
#
_symmetry.space_group_name_H-M   'P 1'
#
loop_
_entity.id
_entity.type
_entity.pdbx_description
1 polymer ?
#
loop_
_entity_poly.entity_id
_entity_poly.type
_entity_poly.pdbx_seq_one_letter_code
_entity_poly.pdbx_strand_id
1 'polypeptide(L)' 'MSMLELGLIPLIGRFYLQLRFRNELARKEVLEKEFGGDYHAAGTIALLQLTIALFVLGVIALIAVSVYASLTKPA' A
#
# COMPACT_ATOMS: atom_id res chain seq x y z
N MET A 1 17.75 -16.10 4.48
CA MET A 1 16.35 -15.64 4.57
C MET A 1 16.16 -15.00 5.93
N SER A 2 16.00 -13.68 5.96
CA SER A 2 15.96 -12.88 7.20
C SER A 2 14.62 -13.09 7.91
N MET A 3 14.61 -13.10 9.25
CA MET A 3 13.39 -13.26 10.07
C MET A 3 12.32 -12.19 9.81
N LEU A 4 12.67 -11.08 9.16
CA LEU A 4 11.75 -10.04 8.68
C LEU A 4 10.80 -10.55 7.57
N GLU A 5 11.25 -11.49 6.73
CA GLU A 5 10.45 -12.06 5.63
C GLU A 5 9.46 -13.14 6.09
N LEU A 6 9.72 -13.82 7.21
CA LEU A 6 8.90 -14.94 7.68
C LEU A 6 7.67 -14.54 8.51
N GLY A 7 7.64 -13.31 9.05
CA GLY A 7 6.58 -12.90 9.98
C GLY A 7 5.81 -11.65 9.56
N LEU A 8 6.51 -10.59 9.13
CA LEU A 8 5.92 -9.25 9.03
C LEU A 8 5.07 -9.06 7.76
N ILE A 9 5.58 -9.47 6.60
CA ILE A 9 4.87 -9.35 5.32
C ILE A 9 3.54 -10.12 5.32
N PRO A 10 3.48 -11.40 5.71
CA PRO A 10 2.21 -12.13 5.78
C PRO A 10 1.27 -11.54 6.84
N LEU A 11 1.79 -10.98 7.94
CA LEU A 11 0.97 -10.31 8.96
C LEU A 11 0.34 -9.02 8.43
N ILE A 12 1.09 -8.23 7.66
CA ILE A 12 0.60 -7.05 6.94
C ILE A 12 -0.48 -7.46 5.93
N GLY A 13 -0.26 -8.52 5.15
CA GLY A 13 -1.25 -9.04 4.21
C GLY A 13 -2.55 -9.47 4.88
N ARG A 14 -2.43 -10.11 6.05
CA ARG A 14 -3.58 -10.52 6.86
C ARG A 14 -4.35 -9.31 7.41
N PHE A 15 -3.63 -8.31 7.94
CA PHE A 15 -4.23 -7.05 8.42
C PHE A 15 -4.89 -6.25 7.28
N TYR A 16 -4.24 -6.16 6.13
CA TYR A 16 -4.76 -5.49 4.93
C TYR A 16 -6.08 -6.10 4.51
N LEU A 17 -6.14 -7.43 4.37
CA LEU A 17 -7.35 -8.15 4.01
C LEU A 17 -8.43 -8.07 5.10
N GLN A 18 -8.04 -8.04 6.38
CA GLN A 18 -8.96 -7.89 7.51
C GLN A 18 -9.57 -6.47 7.59
N LEU A 19 -8.80 -5.43 7.27
CA LEU A 19 -9.30 -4.06 7.15
C LEU A 19 -10.21 -3.89 5.93
N ARG A 20 -9.84 -4.52 4.80
CA ARG A 20 -10.57 -4.40 3.53
C ARG A 20 -11.86 -5.23 3.49
N PHE A 21 -11.85 -6.41 4.09
CA PHE A 21 -12.98 -7.32 4.12
C PHE A 21 -13.34 -7.70 5.56
N ARG A 22 -14.45 -7.12 6.05
CA ARG A 22 -15.00 -7.40 7.38
C ARG A 22 -15.56 -8.81 7.53
N ASN A 23 -15.91 -9.46 6.42
CA ASN A 23 -16.46 -10.82 6.38
C ASN A 23 -15.34 -11.84 6.12
N GLU A 24 -15.20 -12.83 6.99
CA GLU A 24 -14.16 -13.86 6.88
C GLU A 24 -14.27 -14.71 5.61
N LEU A 25 -15.48 -14.93 5.10
CA LEU A 25 -15.73 -15.67 3.86
C LEU A 25 -15.18 -14.91 2.65
N ALA A 26 -15.56 -13.64 2.51
CA ALA A 26 -15.06 -12.77 1.45
C ALA A 26 -13.54 -12.61 1.51
N ARG A 27 -12.98 -12.57 2.73
CA ARG A 27 -11.53 -12.48 2.94
C ARG A 27 -10.79 -13.71 2.41
N LYS A 28 -11.30 -14.92 2.69
CA LYS A 28 -10.71 -16.17 2.18
C LYS A 28 -10.89 -16.31 0.68
N GLU A 29 -12.07 -15.97 0.17
CA GLU A 29 -12.35 -16.02 -1.27
C GLU A 29 -11.41 -15.10 -2.06
N VAL A 30 -11.23 -13.86 -1.60
CA VAL A 30 -10.30 -12.91 -2.24
C VAL A 30 -8.85 -13.36 -2.07
N LEU A 31 -8.47 -13.89 -0.91
CA LEU A 31 -7.12 -14.43 -0.72
C LEU A 31 -6.82 -15.57 -1.70
N GLU A 32 -7.72 -16.54 -1.85
CA GLU A 32 -7.55 -17.64 -2.79
C GLU A 32 -7.58 -17.16 -4.25
N LYS A 33 -8.52 -16.28 -4.59
CA LYS A 33 -8.76 -15.87 -5.98
C LYS A 33 -7.76 -14.86 -6.52
N GLU A 34 -7.38 -13.87 -5.70
CA GLU A 34 -6.47 -12.79 -6.13
C GLU A 34 -5.01 -13.06 -5.73
N PHE A 35 -4.79 -13.79 -4.63
CA PHE A 35 -3.45 -13.98 -4.05
C PHE A 35 -3.02 -15.45 -3.97
N GLY A 36 -3.78 -16.37 -4.57
CA GLY A 36 -3.45 -17.80 -4.61
C GLY A 36 -3.44 -18.50 -3.25
N GLY A 37 -4.08 -17.92 -2.23
CA GLY A 37 -4.06 -18.41 -0.85
C GLY A 37 -2.87 -17.92 -0.04
N ASP A 38 -1.99 -17.09 -0.61
CA ASP A 38 -0.76 -16.64 0.04
C ASP A 38 -0.88 -15.21 0.60
N TYR A 39 -0.78 -15.10 1.93
CA TYR A 39 -0.77 -13.81 2.62
C TYR A 39 0.49 -12.98 2.33
N HIS A 40 1.57 -13.61 1.86
CA HIS A 40 2.80 -12.92 1.49
C HIS A 40 2.60 -12.04 0.24
N ALA A 41 1.89 -12.56 -0.76
CA ALA A 41 1.50 -11.80 -1.94
C ALA A 41 0.56 -10.63 -1.59
N ALA A 42 -0.42 -10.86 -0.71
CA ALA A 42 -1.30 -9.80 -0.22
C ALA A 42 -0.54 -8.70 0.54
N GLY A 43 0.44 -9.07 1.37
CA GLY A 43 1.28 -8.12 2.10
C GLY A 43 2.20 -7.30 1.19
N THR A 44 2.75 -7.95 0.16
CA THR A 44 3.59 -7.28 -0.84
C THR A 44 2.80 -6.25 -1.64
N ILE A 45 1.57 -6.59 -2.07
CA ILE A 45 0.68 -5.66 -2.76
C ILE A 45 0.27 -4.50 -1.86
N ALA A 46 0.01 -4.75 -0.58
CA ALA A 46 -0.29 -3.69 0.39
C ALA A 46 0.88 -2.70 0.54
N LEU A 47 2.12 -3.19 0.64
CA LEU A 47 3.32 -2.35 0.71
C LEU A 47 3.53 -1.55 -0.58
N LEU A 48 3.29 -2.18 -1.74
CA LEU A 48 3.37 -1.52 -3.03
C LEU A 48 2.35 -0.38 -3.13
N GLN A 49 1.08 -0.63 -2.75
CA GLN A 49 0.04 0.38 -2.72
C GLN A 49 0.40 1.56 -1.79
N LEU A 50 0.95 1.27 -0.61
CA LEU A 50 1.41 2.30 0.31
C LEU A 50 2.53 3.15 -0.30
N THR A 51 3.49 2.51 -0.96
CA THR A 51 4.62 3.20 -1.62
C THR A 51 4.14 4.09 -2.76
N ILE A 52 3.22 3.59 -3.59
CA ILE A 52 2.61 4.39 -4.67
C ILE A 52 1.83 5.58 -4.10
N ALA A 53 1.05 5.37 -3.02
CA ALA A 53 0.32 6.46 -2.38
C ALA A 53 1.26 7.55 -1.85
N LEU A 54 2.35 7.17 -1.19
CA LEU A 54 3.38 8.12 -0.72
C LEU A 54 4.07 8.84 -1.88
N PHE A 55 4.36 8.14 -2.98
CA PHE A 55 4.93 8.74 -4.17
C PHE A 55 3.99 9.78 -4.79
N VAL A 56 2.72 9.45 -4.95
CA VAL A 56 1.70 10.39 -5.47
C VAL A 56 1.56 11.62 -4.58
N LEU A 57 1.51 11.44 -3.25
CA LEU A 57 1.51 12.56 -2.30
C LEU A 57 2.75 13.45 -2.45
N GLY A 58 3.93 12.83 -2.60
CA GLY A 58 5.18 13.56 -2.85
C GLY A 58 5.15 14.37 -4.15
N VAL A 59 4.62 13.80 -5.23
CA VAL A 59 4.45 14.50 -6.51
C VAL A 59 3.48 15.67 -6.38
N ILE A 60 2.34 15.48 -5.72
CA ILE A 60 1.36 16.56 -5.48
C ILE A 60 2.01 17.69 -4.66
N ALA A 61 2.76 17.34 -3.62
CA ALA A 61 3.49 18.33 -2.82
C ALA A 61 4.52 19.10 -3.65
N LEU A 62 5.28 18.42 -4.51
CA LEU A 62 6.23 19.03 -5.45
C LEU A 62 5.54 20.00 -6.42
N ILE A 63 4.38 19.60 -6.96
CA ILE A 63 3.57 20.46 -7.83
C ILE A 63 3.11 21.69 -7.04
N ALA A 64 2.58 21.51 -5.83
CA ALA A 64 2.14 22.62 -4.98
C ALA A 64 3.27 23.60 -4.68
N VAL A 65 4.47 23.09 -4.34
CA VAL A 65 5.66 23.92 -4.12
C VAL A 65 6.06 24.66 -5.39
N SER A 66 6.05 23.99 -6.55
CA SER A 66 6.41 24.59 -7.84
C SER A 66 5.42 25.70 -8.26
N VAL A 67 4.12 25.47 -8.05
CA VAL A 67 3.06 26.46 -8.29
C VAL A 67 3.23 27.65 -7.36
N TYR A 68 3.42 27.41 -6.06
CA TYR A 68 3.63 28.47 -5.07
C TYR A 68 4.86 29.31 -5.41
N ALA A 69 6.01 28.67 -5.69
CA ALA A 69 7.24 29.36 -6.07
C ALA A 69 7.11 30.18 -7.36
N SER A 70 6.29 29.71 -8.31
CA SER A 70 6.00 30.45 -9.55
C SER A 70 5.11 31.67 -9.32
N LEU A 71 4.16 31.58 -8.38
CA LEU A 71 3.27 32.69 -8.01
C LEU A 71 3.98 33.74 -7.14
N THR A 72 4.99 33.35 -6.37
CA THR A 72 5.72 34.25 -5.47
C THR A 72 6.99 34.85 -6.08
N LYS A 73 7.34 34.52 -7.33
CA LYS A 73 8.49 35.15 -8.00
C LYS A 73 8.15 36.63 -8.25
N PRO A 74 8.87 37.59 -7.64
CA PRO A 74 8.68 38.99 -7.97
C PRO A 74 9.15 39.22 -9.42
N ALA A 75 8.35 39.99 -10.17
CA ALA A 75 8.67 40.43 -11.53
C ALA A 75 9.93 41.31 -11.57
#